data_AF-A0A935NUH3-F1
#
_entry.id   AF-A0A935NUH3-F1
#
_cell.length_a   1.000
_cell.length_b   1.000
_cell.length_c   1.000
_cell.angle_alpha   90.00
_cell.angle_beta   90.00
_cell.angle_gamma   90.00
#
_symmetry.space_group_name_H-M   'P 1'
#
loop_
_entity.id
_entity.type
_entity.pdbx_description
1 polymer ?
#
loop_
_entity_poly.entity_id
_entity_poly.type
_entity_poly.pdbx_seq_one_letter_code
_entity_poly.pdbx_strand_id
1 'polypeptide(L)'
;MKATLSMVALGVAALALAACETGRQQEQPNTLVAVMSSSAPDMQAGANDPVWAKAKPLNVALTNGANFGAPPGDKGDSKAVLKAVYTADMLYLLIQHADPTHSVRRGPYQKQADGTWKKLTDPADKGGDDNVYYEDKWAMLWPIDNSIKAFDKEGCAALCHEEKTKPYGNKYTSREGELADIWHMKGQRTAPGGFVDDQYVDHTRYDEKTSRNAGRKNDPGTATGEYKGVPMVGGKPQFMPRDGKPANAGGTYYIKSGDEVPFDDSKFKPGDEVASFLIYPLQGDRADVRVAVSWAKGMYTSVVSRKLVTGSKYDVQFSNLGMRYGFGFAAFDNAQVRHATPDDPLYLVFAK
;
A
#
# COMPACT_ATOMS: atom_id res chain seq x y z
N MET A 1 7.73 -97.10 0.14
CA MET A 1 7.18 -95.98 -0.67
C MET A 1 6.33 -95.09 0.23
N LYS A 2 6.51 -93.77 0.07
CA LYS A 2 5.75 -92.64 0.66
C LYS A 2 6.03 -92.34 2.14
N ALA A 3 6.97 -91.42 2.34
CA ALA A 3 7.21 -90.68 3.57
C ALA A 3 6.25 -89.48 3.66
N THR A 4 5.75 -89.25 4.86
CA THR A 4 4.95 -88.12 5.35
C THR A 4 5.78 -86.84 5.37
N LEU A 5 5.19 -85.71 4.96
CA LEU A 5 5.75 -84.38 5.20
C LEU A 5 4.71 -83.49 5.89
N SER A 6 5.04 -83.07 7.12
CA SER A 6 4.29 -82.09 7.92
C SER A 6 4.44 -80.69 7.35
N MET A 7 3.33 -79.95 7.34
CA MET A 7 3.26 -78.53 7.02
C MET A 7 3.70 -77.71 8.25
N VAL A 8 4.79 -76.94 8.13
CA VAL A 8 5.18 -75.92 9.10
C VAL A 8 4.82 -74.56 8.51
N ALA A 9 3.91 -73.83 9.16
CA ALA A 9 3.57 -72.46 8.82
C ALA A 9 4.57 -71.50 9.47
N LEU A 10 5.34 -70.77 8.65
CA LEU A 10 6.11 -69.60 9.11
C LEU A 10 5.24 -68.35 8.94
N GLY A 11 4.82 -67.75 10.05
CA GLY A 11 4.26 -66.40 10.07
C GLY A 11 5.37 -65.35 9.98
N VAL A 12 5.33 -64.50 8.95
CA VAL A 12 6.18 -63.32 8.85
C VAL A 12 5.37 -62.12 9.38
N ALA A 13 5.73 -61.63 10.55
CA ALA A 13 5.21 -60.38 11.10
C ALA A 13 5.88 -59.19 10.38
N ALA A 14 5.13 -58.49 9.53
CA ALA A 14 5.57 -57.23 8.95
C ALA A 14 5.37 -56.11 9.99
N LEU A 15 6.46 -55.65 10.60
CA LEU A 15 6.46 -54.39 11.36
C LEU A 15 6.32 -53.22 10.37
N ALA A 16 5.14 -52.61 10.33
CA ALA A 16 4.95 -51.33 9.67
C ALA A 16 5.61 -50.23 10.51
N LEU A 17 6.75 -49.72 10.03
CA LEU A 17 7.33 -48.47 10.49
C LEU A 17 6.41 -47.32 10.04
N ALA A 18 5.53 -46.88 10.91
CA ALA A 18 4.81 -45.62 10.73
C ALA A 18 5.82 -44.48 10.86
N ALA A 19 6.28 -43.95 9.72
CA ALA A 19 6.98 -42.68 9.69
C ALA A 19 6.01 -41.59 10.21
N CYS A 20 6.41 -40.87 11.25
CA CYS A 20 5.78 -39.61 11.62
C CYS A 20 5.98 -38.63 10.45
N GLU A 21 5.04 -38.60 9.51
CA GLU A 21 4.83 -37.43 8.67
C GLU A 21 4.36 -36.32 9.60
N THR A 22 5.28 -35.44 9.99
CA THR A 22 4.92 -34.12 10.50
C THR A 22 4.11 -33.44 9.42
N GLY A 23 2.78 -33.43 9.60
CA GLY A 23 1.86 -32.85 8.64
C GLY A 23 2.29 -31.44 8.28
N ARG A 24 2.80 -31.26 7.06
CA ARG A 24 2.95 -29.93 6.47
C ARG A 24 1.53 -29.36 6.36
N GLN A 25 1.18 -28.51 7.30
CA GLN A 25 -0.08 -27.78 7.26
C GLN A 25 -0.11 -27.02 5.93
N GLN A 26 -1.05 -27.39 5.05
CA GLN A 26 -1.17 -26.77 3.74
C GLN A 26 -1.42 -25.27 3.94
N GLU A 27 -0.52 -24.45 3.41
CA GLU A 27 -0.64 -22.99 3.50
C GLU A 27 -1.94 -22.54 2.83
N GLN A 28 -2.74 -21.77 3.58
CA GLN A 28 -4.01 -21.24 3.10
C GLN A 28 -3.77 -20.22 1.99
N PRO A 29 -4.65 -20.14 0.96
CA PRO A 29 -4.47 -19.27 -0.19
C PRO A 29 -4.47 -17.76 0.13
N ASN A 30 -4.90 -17.38 1.34
CA ASN A 30 -4.89 -16.00 1.84
C ASN A 30 -3.72 -15.69 2.80
N THR A 31 -2.68 -16.52 2.82
CA THR A 31 -1.57 -16.40 3.78
C THR A 31 -0.27 -16.02 3.08
N LEU A 32 0.27 -14.85 3.45
CA LEU A 32 1.61 -14.39 3.11
C LEU A 32 2.60 -14.95 4.13
N VAL A 33 3.62 -15.65 3.66
CA VAL A 33 4.65 -16.25 4.52
C VAL A 33 5.92 -15.41 4.43
N ALA A 34 6.31 -14.77 5.53
CA ALA A 34 7.60 -14.10 5.67
C ALA A 34 8.68 -15.14 5.95
N VAL A 35 9.66 -15.28 5.05
CA VAL A 35 10.79 -16.20 5.24
C VAL A 35 12.01 -15.48 5.80
N MET A 36 12.73 -16.13 6.71
CA MET A 36 13.92 -15.52 7.29
C MET A 36 15.02 -15.36 6.24
N SER A 37 15.69 -14.22 6.25
CA SER A 37 16.87 -13.92 5.45
C SER A 37 18.01 -13.47 6.35
N SER A 38 19.22 -13.89 6.01
CA SER A 38 20.46 -13.42 6.66
C SER A 38 20.85 -12.00 6.27
N SER A 39 20.25 -11.46 5.20
CA SER A 39 20.53 -10.12 4.68
C SER A 39 19.26 -9.41 4.26
N ALA A 40 19.25 -8.08 4.38
CA ALA A 40 18.22 -7.23 3.83
C ALA A 40 18.22 -7.29 2.29
N PRO A 41 17.05 -7.18 1.62
CA PRO A 41 17.01 -6.93 0.18
C PRO A 41 17.68 -5.59 -0.18
N ASP A 42 18.28 -5.53 -1.37
CA ASP A 42 18.51 -4.27 -2.06
C ASP A 42 17.16 -3.71 -2.53
N MET A 43 16.71 -2.65 -1.85
CA MET A 43 15.46 -1.96 -2.14
C MET A 43 15.40 -1.44 -3.60
N GLN A 44 16.53 -1.06 -4.19
CA GLN A 44 16.61 -0.52 -5.55
C GLN A 44 16.62 -1.60 -6.63
N ALA A 45 17.11 -2.81 -6.31
CA ALA A 45 16.99 -3.96 -7.20
C ALA A 45 15.54 -4.40 -7.41
N GLY A 46 14.61 -3.96 -6.54
CA GLY A 46 13.19 -4.19 -6.70
C GLY A 46 12.85 -5.68 -6.65
N ALA A 47 12.02 -6.13 -7.59
CA ALA A 47 11.68 -7.55 -7.73
C ALA A 47 12.84 -8.42 -8.22
N ASN A 48 13.93 -7.83 -8.73
CA ASN A 48 15.09 -8.57 -9.23
C ASN A 48 16.07 -8.97 -8.12
N ASP A 49 15.87 -8.51 -6.88
CA ASP A 49 16.71 -8.93 -5.78
C ASP A 49 16.58 -10.45 -5.53
N PRO A 50 17.70 -11.18 -5.42
CA PRO A 50 17.68 -12.64 -5.28
C PRO A 50 17.04 -13.14 -3.99
N VAL A 51 16.86 -12.30 -2.95
CA VAL A 51 16.21 -12.71 -1.70
C VAL A 51 14.78 -13.20 -1.93
N TRP A 52 14.09 -12.64 -2.94
CA TRP A 52 12.70 -12.97 -3.26
C TRP A 52 12.53 -14.37 -3.87
N ALA A 53 13.61 -15.04 -4.29
CA ALA A 53 13.55 -16.39 -4.82
C ALA A 53 13.15 -17.42 -3.74
N LYS A 54 13.42 -17.12 -2.47
CA LYS A 54 13.07 -17.98 -1.32
C LYS A 54 11.65 -17.75 -0.80
N ALA A 55 11.05 -16.61 -1.12
CA ALA A 55 9.72 -16.23 -0.66
C ALA A 55 8.64 -16.70 -1.63
N LYS A 56 7.65 -17.43 -1.11
CA LYS A 56 6.49 -17.86 -1.89
C LYS A 56 5.59 -16.65 -2.19
N PRO A 57 5.15 -16.47 -3.44
CA PRO A 57 4.20 -15.41 -3.77
C PRO A 57 2.81 -15.72 -3.22
N LEU A 58 2.19 -14.72 -2.59
CA LEU A 58 0.75 -14.65 -2.38
C LEU A 58 0.13 -13.86 -3.55
N ASN A 59 -0.73 -14.52 -4.32
CA ASN A 59 -1.47 -13.86 -5.40
C ASN A 59 -2.82 -13.40 -4.88
N VAL A 60 -3.13 -12.12 -5.03
CA VAL A 60 -4.32 -11.47 -4.50
C VAL A 60 -5.12 -10.86 -5.65
N ALA A 61 -6.37 -11.28 -5.81
CA ALA A 61 -7.30 -10.60 -6.70
C ALA A 61 -7.76 -9.29 -6.05
N LEU A 62 -7.74 -8.20 -6.79
CA LEU A 62 -8.20 -6.89 -6.35
C LEU A 62 -9.38 -6.51 -7.23
N THR A 63 -10.52 -6.20 -6.64
CA THR A 63 -11.75 -5.95 -7.41
C THR A 63 -12.38 -4.62 -7.07
N ASN A 64 -13.24 -4.14 -7.97
CA ASN A 64 -14.13 -3.00 -7.73
C ASN A 64 -13.45 -1.63 -7.53
N GLY A 65 -12.22 -1.45 -7.99
CA GLY A 65 -11.55 -0.13 -8.02
C GLY A 65 -12.05 0.77 -9.15
N ALA A 66 -11.57 2.01 -9.20
CA ALA A 66 -11.62 2.80 -10.42
C ALA A 66 -10.42 2.50 -11.30
N ASN A 67 -10.57 2.73 -12.61
CA ASN A 67 -9.52 2.56 -13.61
C ASN A 67 -9.07 1.09 -13.74
N PHE A 68 -7.78 0.78 -13.62
CA PHE A 68 -7.19 -0.54 -13.88
C PHE A 68 -7.49 -1.10 -15.28
N GLY A 69 -7.53 -0.21 -16.28
CA GLY A 69 -7.83 -0.55 -17.66
C GLY A 69 -9.32 -0.74 -17.97
N ALA A 70 -10.22 -0.53 -16.99
CA ALA A 70 -11.65 -0.46 -17.24
C ALA A 70 -12.03 0.83 -17.99
N PRO A 71 -13.12 0.82 -18.79
CA PRO A 71 -13.68 2.02 -19.36
C PRO A 71 -14.06 3.06 -18.29
N PRO A 72 -14.03 4.38 -18.60
CA PRO A 72 -14.47 5.40 -17.66
C PRO A 72 -15.89 5.16 -17.15
N GLY A 73 -16.04 5.09 -15.82
CA GLY A 73 -17.31 4.84 -15.14
C GLY A 73 -17.55 3.38 -14.75
N ASP A 74 -16.83 2.44 -15.33
CA ASP A 74 -16.89 1.02 -14.98
C ASP A 74 -15.96 0.70 -13.80
N LYS A 75 -16.17 -0.47 -13.21
CA LYS A 75 -15.32 -1.00 -12.15
C LYS A 75 -14.08 -1.67 -12.75
N GLY A 76 -12.93 -1.35 -12.16
CA GLY A 76 -11.62 -1.87 -12.50
C GLY A 76 -11.15 -2.95 -11.54
N ASP A 77 -10.60 -4.02 -12.10
CA ASP A 77 -9.99 -5.11 -11.36
C ASP A 77 -8.48 -5.16 -11.65
N SER A 78 -7.72 -5.56 -10.64
CA SER A 78 -6.27 -5.73 -10.71
C SER A 78 -5.85 -7.03 -10.01
N LYS A 79 -4.56 -7.33 -10.04
CA LYS A 79 -3.95 -8.44 -9.33
C LYS A 79 -2.71 -7.94 -8.64
N ALA A 80 -2.55 -8.31 -7.37
CA ALA A 80 -1.31 -8.12 -6.63
C ALA A 80 -0.58 -9.45 -6.42
N VAL A 81 0.75 -9.36 -6.41
CA VAL A 81 1.66 -10.41 -5.99
C VAL A 81 2.47 -9.87 -4.82
N LEU A 82 2.32 -10.51 -3.67
CA LEU A 82 2.99 -10.14 -2.44
C LEU A 82 4.03 -11.21 -2.08
N LYS A 83 5.22 -10.78 -1.67
CA LYS A 83 6.22 -11.64 -1.03
C LYS A 83 6.74 -10.96 0.23
N ALA A 84 7.14 -11.75 1.20
CA ALA A 84 7.68 -11.24 2.45
C ALA A 84 8.97 -11.98 2.83
N VAL A 85 9.94 -11.22 3.32
CA VAL A 85 11.14 -11.74 3.99
C VAL A 85 11.37 -10.94 5.26
N TYR A 86 12.11 -11.48 6.21
CA TYR A 86 12.46 -10.75 7.43
C TYR A 86 13.90 -11.05 7.87
N THR A 87 14.53 -10.07 8.50
CA THR A 87 15.81 -10.23 9.23
C THR A 87 15.52 -10.32 10.73
N ALA A 88 16.55 -10.29 11.57
CA ALA A 88 16.38 -10.34 13.03
C ALA A 88 15.46 -9.23 13.58
N ASP A 89 15.40 -8.08 12.90
CA ASP A 89 14.78 -6.85 13.40
C ASP A 89 13.87 -6.14 12.39
N MET A 90 13.83 -6.56 11.12
CA MET A 90 13.09 -5.87 10.06
C MET A 90 12.21 -6.84 9.26
N LEU A 91 11.00 -6.38 8.92
CA LEU A 91 10.14 -6.97 7.89
C LEU A 91 10.39 -6.25 6.57
N TYR A 92 10.43 -7.04 5.49
CA TYR A 92 10.48 -6.54 4.12
C TYR A 92 9.36 -7.15 3.29
N LEU A 93 8.70 -6.31 2.50
CA LEU A 93 7.65 -6.73 1.59
C LEU A 93 8.01 -6.35 0.16
N LEU A 94 7.85 -7.29 -0.77
CA LEU A 94 7.73 -6.99 -2.19
C LEU A 94 6.25 -6.98 -2.54
N ILE A 95 5.77 -5.83 -3.00
CA ILE A 95 4.39 -5.60 -3.41
C ILE A 95 4.41 -5.27 -4.89
N GLN A 96 3.80 -6.11 -5.72
CA GLN A 96 3.65 -5.85 -7.15
C GLN A 96 2.17 -5.86 -7.49
N HIS A 97 1.66 -4.85 -8.19
CA HIS A 97 0.28 -4.88 -8.70
C HIS A 97 0.20 -4.41 -10.14
N ALA A 98 -0.71 -5.04 -10.89
CA ALA A 98 -0.98 -4.65 -12.28
C ALA A 98 -1.57 -3.24 -12.30
N ASP A 99 -0.89 -2.35 -13.02
CA ASP A 99 -1.23 -0.94 -13.16
C ASP A 99 -0.91 -0.52 -14.60
N PRO A 100 -1.93 -0.41 -15.48
CA PRO A 100 -1.72 -0.10 -16.88
C PRO A 100 -1.41 1.38 -17.15
N THR A 101 -1.54 2.29 -16.17
CA THR A 101 -1.54 3.74 -16.45
C THR A 101 -0.29 4.47 -15.94
N HIS A 102 0.34 4.01 -14.85
CA HIS A 102 1.41 4.75 -14.16
C HIS A 102 1.03 6.21 -13.91
N SER A 103 -0.02 6.41 -13.14
CA SER A 103 -0.57 7.73 -12.87
C SER A 103 0.25 8.48 -11.83
N VAL A 104 1.01 9.45 -12.33
CA VAL A 104 1.90 10.32 -11.55
C VAL A 104 1.35 11.72 -11.36
N ARG A 105 0.13 12.00 -11.83
CA ARG A 105 -0.48 13.33 -11.72
C ARG A 105 -1.07 13.55 -10.33
N ARG A 106 -1.20 14.80 -9.92
CA ARG A 106 -2.01 15.19 -8.76
C ARG A 106 -2.48 16.62 -8.92
N GLY A 107 -3.62 16.78 -9.61
CA GLY A 107 -4.23 18.06 -9.96
C GLY A 107 -3.24 19.13 -10.44
N PRO A 108 -2.41 18.85 -11.46
CA PRO A 108 -1.36 19.78 -11.90
C PRO A 108 -1.94 21.10 -12.40
N TYR A 109 -1.12 22.14 -12.40
CA TYR A 109 -1.42 23.35 -13.17
C TYR A 109 -1.00 23.16 -14.62
N GLN A 110 -1.80 23.62 -15.58
CA GLN A 110 -1.49 23.55 -17.00
C GLN A 110 -1.60 24.93 -17.65
N LYS A 111 -0.61 25.27 -18.49
CA LYS A 111 -0.64 26.48 -19.30
C LYS A 111 -1.61 26.32 -20.46
N GLN A 112 -2.56 27.23 -20.56
CA GLN A 112 -3.60 27.24 -21.59
C GLN A 112 -3.10 27.91 -22.88
N ALA A 113 -3.85 27.76 -23.97
CA ALA A 113 -3.51 28.33 -25.28
C ALA A 113 -3.46 29.87 -25.28
N ASP A 114 -4.25 30.52 -24.43
CA ASP A 114 -4.27 31.98 -24.24
C ASP A 114 -3.16 32.50 -23.30
N GLY A 115 -2.30 31.60 -22.80
CA GLY A 115 -1.20 31.91 -21.88
C GLY A 115 -1.59 31.94 -20.40
N THR A 116 -2.87 31.76 -20.06
CA THR A 116 -3.33 31.65 -18.66
C THR A 116 -2.95 30.29 -18.05
N TRP A 117 -2.97 30.19 -16.72
CA TRP A 117 -2.77 28.93 -16.01
C TRP A 117 -4.05 28.46 -15.34
N LYS A 118 -4.33 27.17 -15.44
CA LYS A 118 -5.50 26.55 -14.82
C LYS A 118 -5.08 25.29 -14.05
N LYS A 119 -5.70 25.04 -12.90
CA LYS A 119 -5.58 23.75 -12.22
C LYS A 119 -6.44 22.71 -12.95
N LEU A 120 -5.83 21.59 -13.35
CA LEU A 120 -6.56 20.46 -13.86
C LEU A 120 -7.28 19.76 -12.71
N THR A 121 -8.56 19.48 -12.92
CA THR A 121 -9.45 18.85 -11.96
C THR A 121 -10.32 17.86 -12.70
N ASP A 122 -10.64 16.75 -12.07
CA ASP A 122 -11.64 15.83 -12.59
C ASP A 122 -13.03 16.53 -12.64
N PRO A 123 -13.65 16.69 -13.83
CA PRO A 123 -14.97 17.31 -13.93
C PRO A 123 -16.09 16.48 -13.29
N ALA A 124 -15.85 15.19 -13.05
CA ALA A 124 -16.78 14.30 -12.35
C ALA A 124 -16.56 14.27 -10.83
N ASP A 125 -15.51 14.91 -10.30
CA ASP A 125 -15.24 14.95 -8.86
C ASP A 125 -16.36 15.68 -8.11
N LYS A 126 -17.08 14.92 -7.28
CA LYS A 126 -18.15 15.40 -6.40
C LYS A 126 -17.73 15.30 -4.93
N GLY A 127 -16.71 16.06 -4.54
CA GLY A 127 -16.33 16.24 -3.15
C GLY A 127 -15.23 15.31 -2.64
N GLY A 128 -14.24 15.00 -3.48
CA GLY A 128 -13.04 14.26 -3.13
C GLY A 128 -12.97 12.85 -3.72
N ASP A 129 -13.43 12.69 -4.95
CA ASP A 129 -13.43 11.47 -5.75
C ASP A 129 -12.81 11.72 -7.14
N ASP A 130 -11.67 12.42 -7.18
CA ASP A 130 -10.91 12.61 -8.43
C ASP A 130 -10.33 11.26 -8.88
N ASN A 131 -10.67 10.85 -10.11
CA ASN A 131 -10.16 9.64 -10.73
C ASN A 131 -9.47 9.90 -12.09
N VAL A 132 -9.06 11.15 -12.35
CA VAL A 132 -8.48 11.58 -13.63
C VAL A 132 -7.09 12.20 -13.46
N TYR A 133 -6.90 13.02 -12.43
CA TYR A 133 -5.65 13.72 -12.15
C TYR A 133 -5.16 13.36 -10.75
N TYR A 134 -5.05 12.08 -10.46
CA TYR A 134 -4.61 11.56 -9.18
C TYR A 134 -3.41 10.61 -9.30
N GLU A 135 -2.73 10.41 -8.18
CA GLU A 135 -1.54 9.57 -8.12
C GLU A 135 -1.93 8.11 -7.86
N ASP A 136 -1.09 7.18 -8.32
CA ASP A 136 -1.16 5.80 -7.88
C ASP A 136 -0.78 5.65 -6.42
N LYS A 137 -1.48 4.72 -5.77
CA LYS A 137 -1.32 4.44 -4.34
C LYS A 137 -1.54 2.97 -4.06
N TRP A 138 -1.10 2.55 -2.90
CA TRP A 138 -1.64 1.36 -2.24
C TRP A 138 -1.76 1.61 -0.75
N ALA A 139 -2.59 0.82 -0.07
CA ALA A 139 -2.70 0.85 1.38
C ALA A 139 -2.65 -0.58 1.94
N MET A 140 -1.93 -0.75 3.04
CA MET A 140 -2.02 -1.93 3.91
C MET A 140 -2.64 -1.51 5.24
N LEU A 141 -3.41 -2.40 5.85
CA LEU A 141 -4.00 -2.18 7.15
C LEU A 141 -3.77 -3.39 8.05
N TRP A 142 -3.39 -3.16 9.31
CA TRP A 142 -3.09 -4.21 10.28
C TRP A 142 -3.89 -3.96 11.57
N PRO A 143 -4.78 -4.86 12.00
CA PRO A 143 -5.37 -4.80 13.33
C PRO A 143 -4.27 -4.90 14.40
N ILE A 144 -4.27 -3.97 15.34
CA ILE A 144 -3.33 -3.98 16.47
C ILE A 144 -3.91 -4.83 17.58
N ASP A 145 -3.08 -5.69 18.17
CA ASP A 145 -3.43 -6.58 19.28
C ASP A 145 -4.67 -7.46 19.04
N ASN A 146 -4.97 -7.78 17.78
CA ASN A 146 -6.21 -8.46 17.37
C ASN A 146 -7.48 -7.79 17.93
N SER A 147 -7.43 -6.45 18.12
CA SER A 147 -8.49 -5.71 18.79
C SER A 147 -9.79 -5.63 17.98
N ILE A 148 -9.68 -5.60 16.65
CA ILE A 148 -10.82 -5.42 15.74
C ILE A 148 -11.62 -6.71 15.62
N LYS A 149 -12.84 -6.68 16.16
CA LYS A 149 -13.75 -7.83 16.08
C LYS A 149 -14.21 -8.07 14.64
N ALA A 150 -14.41 -9.34 14.31
CA ALA A 150 -14.84 -9.82 12.99
C ALA A 150 -13.86 -9.56 11.84
N PHE A 151 -12.64 -9.07 12.10
CA PHE A 151 -11.62 -8.94 11.05
C PHE A 151 -11.31 -10.27 10.36
N ASP A 152 -11.40 -11.38 11.11
CA ASP A 152 -11.24 -12.75 10.61
C ASP A 152 -12.31 -13.17 9.59
N LYS A 153 -13.42 -12.44 9.51
CA LYS A 153 -14.54 -12.69 8.59
C LYS A 153 -14.69 -11.61 7.53
N GLU A 154 -14.52 -10.35 7.93
CA GLU A 154 -14.82 -9.18 7.11
C GLU A 154 -13.55 -8.49 6.57
N GLY A 155 -12.37 -8.88 7.06
CA GLY A 155 -11.11 -8.25 6.69
C GLY A 155 -11.16 -6.72 6.90
N CYS A 156 -10.69 -5.97 5.91
CA CYS A 156 -10.68 -4.51 5.98
C CYS A 156 -12.09 -3.88 5.95
N ALA A 157 -13.13 -4.61 5.51
CA ALA A 157 -14.49 -4.11 5.47
C ALA A 157 -15.05 -3.84 6.88
N ALA A 158 -14.53 -4.52 7.92
CA ALA A 158 -14.89 -4.27 9.32
C ALA A 158 -14.64 -2.83 9.79
N LEU A 159 -13.84 -2.06 9.04
CA LEU A 159 -13.53 -0.66 9.32
C LEU A 159 -14.18 0.32 8.34
N CYS A 160 -14.90 -0.16 7.32
CA CYS A 160 -15.51 0.66 6.28
C CYS A 160 -16.98 0.93 6.63
N HIS A 161 -17.35 2.20 6.73
CA HIS A 161 -18.71 2.60 7.12
C HIS A 161 -19.30 3.52 6.07
N GLU A 162 -20.38 3.09 5.46
CA GLU A 162 -21.14 3.91 4.53
C GLU A 162 -21.86 5.04 5.28
N GLU A 163 -21.77 6.27 4.76
CA GLU A 163 -22.45 7.43 5.32
C GLU A 163 -23.08 8.26 4.21
N LYS A 164 -24.25 8.86 4.48
CA LYS A 164 -25.03 9.59 3.46
C LYS A 164 -24.31 10.80 2.85
N THR A 165 -23.34 11.37 3.56
CA THR A 165 -22.68 12.64 3.19
C THR A 165 -21.40 12.45 2.39
N LYS A 166 -20.85 11.23 2.33
CA LYS A 166 -19.63 10.92 1.57
C LYS A 166 -19.86 9.75 0.63
N PRO A 167 -19.58 9.89 -0.68
CA PRO A 167 -19.90 8.87 -1.68
C PRO A 167 -19.17 7.54 -1.46
N TYR A 168 -18.04 7.53 -0.73
CA TYR A 168 -17.23 6.34 -0.44
C TYR A 168 -17.05 6.07 1.07
N GLY A 169 -17.94 6.64 1.89
CA GLY A 169 -17.98 6.39 3.33
C GLY A 169 -16.80 6.96 4.13
N ASN A 170 -16.67 6.47 5.36
CA ASN A 170 -15.59 6.78 6.28
C ASN A 170 -14.92 5.51 6.80
N LYS A 171 -13.67 5.64 7.27
CA LYS A 171 -12.93 4.55 7.89
C LYS A 171 -12.76 4.81 9.38
N TYR A 172 -13.26 3.91 10.22
CA TYR A 172 -13.11 3.95 11.67
C TYR A 172 -13.34 2.56 12.28
N THR A 173 -12.75 2.29 13.44
CA THR A 173 -13.05 1.05 14.19
C THR A 173 -14.41 1.13 14.86
N SER A 174 -15.06 -0.02 15.04
CA SER A 174 -16.44 -0.07 15.52
C SER A 174 -16.54 0.27 17.00
N ARG A 175 -15.49 0.03 17.79
CA ARG A 175 -15.54 0.15 19.26
C ARG A 175 -14.34 0.90 19.82
N GLU A 176 -14.56 1.60 20.92
CA GLU A 176 -13.48 2.21 21.71
C GLU A 176 -12.45 1.15 22.13
N GLY A 177 -11.17 1.50 22.04
CA GLY A 177 -10.04 0.60 22.28
C GLY A 177 -9.61 -0.24 21.07
N GLU A 178 -10.41 -0.33 20.00
CA GLU A 178 -9.99 -0.95 18.75
C GLU A 178 -9.10 -0.02 17.94
N LEU A 179 -7.99 -0.55 17.42
CA LEU A 179 -6.99 0.21 16.67
C LEU A 179 -6.46 -0.62 15.49
N ALA A 180 -6.18 0.07 14.38
CA ALA A 180 -5.41 -0.50 13.28
C ALA A 180 -4.32 0.45 12.80
N ASP A 181 -3.18 -0.11 12.49
CA ASP A 181 -2.07 0.49 11.77
C ASP A 181 -2.41 0.53 10.26
N ILE A 182 -2.08 1.62 9.57
CA ILE A 182 -2.25 1.82 8.13
C ILE A 182 -0.96 2.32 7.50
N TRP A 183 -0.42 1.51 6.60
CA TRP A 183 0.67 1.93 5.71
C TRP A 183 0.09 2.42 4.40
N HIS A 184 0.17 3.72 4.11
CA HIS A 184 -0.44 4.32 2.93
C HIS A 184 0.61 4.91 1.98
N MET A 185 0.96 4.13 0.95
CA MET A 185 1.91 4.56 -0.07
C MET A 185 1.25 5.56 -1.00
N LYS A 186 1.91 6.71 -1.19
CA LYS A 186 1.47 7.78 -2.07
C LYS A 186 2.57 8.07 -3.09
N GLY A 187 2.32 7.73 -4.35
CA GLY A 187 3.34 7.70 -5.40
C GLY A 187 4.05 9.03 -5.63
N GLN A 188 3.39 10.16 -5.36
CA GLN A 188 3.94 11.51 -5.54
C GLN A 188 4.12 12.28 -4.24
N ARG A 189 3.34 11.98 -3.20
CA ARG A 189 3.41 12.72 -1.93
C ARG A 189 4.49 12.22 -0.96
N THR A 190 4.75 10.91 -0.88
CA THR A 190 5.67 10.35 0.13
C THR A 190 6.70 9.39 -0.46
N ALA A 191 6.34 8.62 -1.48
CA ALA A 191 7.25 7.68 -2.14
C ALA A 191 8.50 8.37 -2.74
N PRO A 192 8.45 9.61 -3.30
CA PRO A 192 9.66 10.29 -3.78
C PRO A 192 10.65 10.69 -2.68
N GLY A 193 10.20 10.71 -1.42
CA GLY A 193 11.05 10.84 -0.22
C GLY A 193 11.50 9.49 0.36
N GLY A 194 11.04 8.37 -0.22
CA GLY A 194 11.32 7.02 0.23
C GLY A 194 10.47 6.56 1.42
N PHE A 195 9.29 7.16 1.60
CA PHE A 195 8.39 6.87 2.72
C PHE A 195 7.04 6.30 2.27
N VAL A 196 6.56 5.32 3.01
CA VAL A 196 5.13 5.05 3.11
C VAL A 196 4.59 5.92 4.23
N ASP A 197 3.42 6.52 4.05
CA ASP A 197 2.83 7.35 5.09
C ASP A 197 2.26 6.45 6.20
N ASP A 198 2.89 6.49 7.37
CA ASP A 198 2.44 5.73 8.53
C ASP A 198 1.28 6.43 9.23
N GLN A 199 0.20 5.70 9.42
CA GLN A 199 -1.09 6.21 9.85
C GLN A 199 -1.76 5.19 10.74
N TYR A 200 -2.80 5.60 11.46
CA TYR A 200 -3.63 4.68 12.21
C TYR A 200 -5.12 4.99 12.05
N VAL A 201 -5.94 4.03 12.44
CA VAL A 201 -7.40 4.16 12.52
C VAL A 201 -7.89 3.78 13.89
N ASP A 202 -8.65 4.68 14.51
CA ASP A 202 -9.38 4.45 15.75
C ASP A 202 -10.91 4.58 15.55
N HIS A 203 -11.64 4.60 16.66
CA HIS A 203 -13.10 4.61 16.70
C HIS A 203 -13.72 5.99 16.53
N THR A 204 -12.93 7.04 16.25
CA THR A 204 -13.45 8.40 16.10
C THR A 204 -14.49 8.44 14.98
N ARG A 205 -15.71 8.89 15.30
CA ARG A 205 -16.79 9.00 14.31
C ARG A 205 -16.59 10.22 13.42
N TYR A 206 -17.19 10.17 12.25
CA TYR A 206 -17.21 11.33 11.37
C TYR A 206 -17.95 12.49 12.01
N ASP A 207 -17.35 13.66 11.94
CA ASP A 207 -17.98 14.94 12.21
C ASP A 207 -17.40 15.98 11.24
N GLU A 208 -18.26 16.74 10.58
CA GLU A 208 -17.85 17.67 9.53
C GLU A 208 -16.91 18.78 10.03
N LYS A 209 -16.97 19.13 11.32
CA LYS A 209 -16.20 20.25 11.89
C LYS A 209 -14.96 19.78 12.63
N THR A 210 -15.08 18.70 13.38
CA THR A 210 -14.08 18.26 14.36
C THR A 210 -13.34 17.00 13.93
N SER A 211 -13.95 16.14 13.09
CA SER A 211 -13.42 14.82 12.74
C SER A 211 -13.71 14.45 11.29
N ARG A 212 -13.30 15.30 10.34
CA ARG A 212 -13.60 15.12 8.91
C ARG A 212 -13.01 13.84 8.30
N ASN A 213 -11.99 13.26 8.92
CA ASN A 213 -11.37 12.01 8.49
C ASN A 213 -11.84 10.80 9.32
N ALA A 214 -12.84 11.01 10.20
CA ALA A 214 -13.31 10.02 11.16
C ALA A 214 -12.12 9.39 11.93
N GLY A 215 -11.98 8.07 11.87
CA GLY A 215 -10.95 7.33 12.59
C GLY A 215 -9.55 7.48 12.01
N ARG A 216 -9.40 7.91 10.73
CA ARG A 216 -8.09 8.00 10.08
C ARG A 216 -7.27 9.16 10.65
N LYS A 217 -6.09 8.84 11.15
CA LYS A 217 -5.14 9.78 11.76
C LYS A 217 -3.73 9.49 11.29
N ASN A 218 -2.86 10.49 11.36
CA ASN A 218 -1.44 10.30 11.09
C ASN A 218 -0.75 9.90 12.38
N ASP A 219 0.27 9.08 12.25
CA ASP A 219 1.19 8.82 13.34
C ASP A 219 1.94 10.10 13.74
N PRO A 220 2.32 10.24 15.01
CA PRO A 220 2.99 11.43 15.51
C PRO A 220 4.36 11.65 14.82
N GLY A 221 4.87 12.88 14.90
CA GLY A 221 6.26 13.20 14.52
C GLY A 221 6.42 14.13 13.32
N THR A 222 5.42 14.26 12.43
CA THR A 222 5.51 15.17 11.27
C THR A 222 4.58 16.37 11.41
N ALA A 223 5.08 17.48 11.95
CA ALA A 223 4.28 18.68 12.20
C ALA A 223 3.89 19.46 10.92
N THR A 224 4.70 19.38 9.86
CA THR A 224 4.46 20.11 8.59
C THR A 224 3.35 19.51 7.72
N GLY A 225 2.90 18.30 8.04
CA GLY A 225 2.18 17.45 7.08
C GLY A 225 3.12 16.88 6.01
N GLU A 226 2.58 16.04 5.13
CA GLU A 226 3.34 15.39 4.05
C GLU A 226 3.42 16.25 2.77
N TYR A 227 2.50 17.19 2.57
CA TYR A 227 2.49 18.08 1.42
C TYR A 227 1.75 19.39 1.70
N LYS A 228 2.01 20.41 0.88
CA LYS A 228 1.28 21.68 0.88
C LYS A 228 1.02 22.14 -0.54
N GLY A 229 -0.19 22.63 -0.82
CA GLY A 229 -0.51 23.19 -2.13
C GLY A 229 0.35 24.41 -2.47
N VAL A 230 0.85 24.47 -3.70
CA VAL A 230 1.45 25.68 -4.28
C VAL A 230 0.29 26.59 -4.66
N PRO A 231 0.15 27.78 -4.07
CA PRO A 231 -0.93 28.69 -4.43
C PRO A 231 -0.68 29.32 -5.80
N MET A 232 -1.73 29.90 -6.39
CA MET A 232 -1.58 30.81 -7.52
C MET A 232 -1.47 32.25 -7.04
N VAL A 233 -0.50 32.99 -7.56
CA VAL A 233 -0.29 34.41 -7.31
C VAL A 233 -0.31 35.14 -8.66
N GLY A 234 -1.19 36.13 -8.81
CA GLY A 234 -1.33 36.86 -10.08
C GLY A 234 -1.72 35.97 -11.26
N GLY A 235 -2.51 34.90 -11.03
CA GLY A 235 -2.95 33.98 -12.10
C GLY A 235 -1.90 32.96 -12.55
N LYS A 236 -0.78 32.81 -11.84
CA LYS A 236 0.31 31.85 -12.12
C LYS A 236 0.67 31.06 -10.87
N PRO A 237 1.22 29.84 -10.97
CA PRO A 237 1.75 29.14 -9.81
C PRO A 237 2.79 30.00 -9.08
N GLN A 238 2.84 29.94 -7.75
CA GLN A 238 3.83 30.70 -6.98
C GLN A 238 5.25 30.17 -7.20
N PHE A 239 5.40 28.85 -7.35
CA PHE A 239 6.68 28.16 -7.38
C PHE A 239 6.76 27.15 -8.52
N MET A 240 7.99 26.88 -8.96
CA MET A 240 8.36 25.77 -9.84
C MET A 240 9.58 25.03 -9.26
N PRO A 241 9.88 23.79 -9.69
CA PRO A 241 11.15 23.15 -9.35
C PRO A 241 12.33 23.91 -9.96
N ARG A 242 13.49 23.86 -9.30
CA ARG A 242 14.72 24.55 -9.72
C ARG A 242 15.17 24.22 -11.15
N ASP A 243 14.91 23.01 -11.63
CA ASP A 243 15.25 22.61 -13.01
C ASP A 243 14.36 23.30 -14.07
N GLY A 244 13.24 23.89 -13.67
CA GLY A 244 12.31 24.62 -14.53
C GLY A 244 11.68 23.77 -15.63
N LYS A 245 11.58 22.45 -15.44
CA LYS A 245 11.04 21.54 -16.46
C LYS A 245 9.53 21.35 -16.30
N PRO A 246 8.77 21.23 -17.40
CA PRO A 246 7.38 20.77 -17.35
C PRO A 246 7.31 19.35 -16.76
N ALA A 247 6.34 19.12 -15.87
CA ALA A 247 6.10 17.82 -15.24
C ALA A 247 5.79 16.73 -16.28
N ASN A 248 5.09 17.08 -17.35
CA ASN A 248 4.80 16.18 -18.49
C ASN A 248 5.92 16.13 -19.55
N ALA A 249 7.08 16.75 -19.31
CA ALA A 249 8.22 16.75 -20.22
C ALA A 249 9.56 16.61 -19.47
N GLY A 250 9.65 15.58 -18.61
CA GLY A 250 10.88 15.21 -17.90
C GLY A 250 11.12 15.94 -16.58
N GLY A 251 10.15 16.73 -16.10
CA GLY A 251 10.08 17.24 -14.73
C GLY A 251 9.25 16.34 -13.81
N THR A 252 8.86 16.87 -12.65
CA THR A 252 8.09 16.15 -11.63
C THR A 252 6.74 16.81 -11.34
N TYR A 253 5.75 16.00 -10.95
CA TYR A 253 4.42 16.47 -10.54
C TYR A 253 4.34 16.95 -9.08
N TYR A 254 5.47 16.99 -8.39
CA TYR A 254 5.68 17.54 -7.05
C TYR A 254 6.90 18.46 -7.06
N ILE A 255 7.01 19.31 -6.04
CA ILE A 255 8.24 20.07 -5.72
C ILE A 255 8.75 19.58 -4.37
N LYS A 256 10.01 19.15 -4.26
CA LYS A 256 10.57 18.85 -2.93
C LYS A 256 10.79 20.14 -2.16
N SER A 257 10.42 20.18 -0.89
CA SER A 257 10.72 21.35 -0.04
C SER A 257 12.21 21.65 -0.06
N GLY A 258 12.58 22.91 -0.32
CA GLY A 258 13.95 23.38 -0.53
C GLY A 258 14.37 23.48 -2.02
N ASP A 259 13.65 22.81 -2.93
CA ASP A 259 13.89 22.86 -4.37
C ASP A 259 13.00 23.88 -5.09
N GLU A 260 12.05 24.49 -4.40
CA GLU A 260 11.20 25.54 -4.96
C GLU A 260 11.99 26.81 -5.30
N VAL A 261 11.68 27.38 -6.46
CA VAL A 261 12.12 28.72 -6.88
C VAL A 261 10.90 29.52 -7.36
N PRO A 262 10.96 30.87 -7.36
CA PRO A 262 9.89 31.69 -7.92
C PRO A 262 9.53 31.23 -9.34
N PHE A 263 8.24 31.21 -9.64
CA PHE A 263 7.75 30.74 -10.93
C PHE A 263 8.21 31.63 -12.08
N ASP A 264 8.87 31.04 -13.09
CA ASP A 264 9.28 31.71 -14.32
C ASP A 264 8.46 31.19 -15.49
N ASP A 265 7.42 31.94 -15.83
CA ASP A 265 6.47 31.59 -16.90
C ASP A 265 7.09 31.53 -18.30
N SER A 266 8.25 32.16 -18.51
CA SER A 266 8.94 32.16 -19.81
C SER A 266 9.51 30.80 -20.19
N LYS A 267 9.66 29.88 -19.22
CA LYS A 267 10.16 28.52 -19.43
C LYS A 267 9.12 27.54 -19.96
N PHE A 268 7.85 27.94 -19.98
CA PHE A 268 6.73 27.05 -20.27
C PHE A 268 5.92 27.52 -21.48
N LYS A 269 5.47 26.56 -22.29
CA LYS A 269 4.58 26.78 -23.44
C LYS A 269 3.19 26.20 -23.17
N PRO A 270 2.16 26.59 -23.94
CA PRO A 270 0.84 25.99 -23.84
C PRO A 270 0.87 24.45 -23.88
N GLY A 271 0.09 23.81 -23.02
CA GLY A 271 0.05 22.36 -22.83
C GLY A 271 1.05 21.82 -21.80
N ASP A 272 2.05 22.61 -21.39
CA ASP A 272 2.95 22.23 -20.31
C ASP A 272 2.19 22.15 -18.98
N GLU A 273 2.46 21.09 -18.22
CA GLU A 273 1.95 20.88 -16.87
C GLU A 273 3.04 21.12 -15.85
N VAL A 274 2.67 21.65 -14.67
CA VAL A 274 3.58 21.85 -13.54
C VAL A 274 2.93 21.38 -12.24
N ALA A 275 3.76 21.02 -11.27
CA ALA A 275 3.34 20.60 -9.94
C ALA A 275 2.43 21.64 -9.26
N SER A 276 1.43 21.16 -8.51
CA SER A 276 0.53 22.03 -7.74
C SER A 276 0.77 21.94 -6.22
N PHE A 277 1.85 21.29 -5.79
CA PHE A 277 2.16 21.08 -4.38
C PHE A 277 3.65 20.86 -4.13
N LEU A 278 4.07 21.23 -2.92
CA LEU A 278 5.35 20.85 -2.34
C LEU A 278 5.17 19.59 -1.49
N ILE A 279 6.22 18.77 -1.40
CA ILE A 279 6.30 17.60 -0.50
C ILE A 279 7.35 17.82 0.59
N TYR A 280 7.08 17.27 1.76
CA TYR A 280 7.94 17.35 2.93
C TYR A 280 8.37 15.94 3.37
N PRO A 281 9.60 15.77 3.90
CA PRO A 281 10.00 14.50 4.49
C PRO A 281 9.14 14.18 5.72
N LEU A 282 8.78 12.90 5.87
CA LEU A 282 8.18 12.41 7.11
C LEU A 282 9.24 12.27 8.20
N GLN A 283 8.83 12.45 9.44
CA GLN A 283 9.68 12.39 10.63
C GLN A 283 8.96 11.68 11.78
N GLY A 284 9.76 11.14 12.71
CA GLY A 284 9.27 10.42 13.88
C GLY A 284 8.56 9.13 13.52
N ASP A 285 7.55 8.79 14.32
CA ASP A 285 6.72 7.58 14.19
C ASP A 285 6.15 7.44 12.76
N ARG A 286 5.63 8.54 12.22
CA ARG A 286 5.09 8.64 10.85
C ARG A 286 6.05 8.22 9.72
N ALA A 287 7.34 8.07 10.02
CA ALA A 287 8.40 7.79 9.07
C ALA A 287 8.98 6.37 9.17
N ASP A 288 8.40 5.50 10.02
CA ASP A 288 8.94 4.18 10.33
C ASP A 288 8.87 3.19 9.16
N VAL A 289 8.00 3.43 8.18
CA VAL A 289 7.86 2.60 6.98
C VAL A 289 8.56 3.25 5.77
N ARG A 290 9.59 2.57 5.26
CA ARG A 290 10.36 3.00 4.08
C ARG A 290 9.93 2.25 2.83
N VAL A 291 10.07 2.90 1.67
CA VAL A 291 9.77 2.28 0.37
C VAL A 291 10.72 2.72 -0.73
N ALA A 292 11.01 1.81 -1.64
CA ALA A 292 11.49 2.11 -2.98
C ALA A 292 10.43 1.64 -3.99
N VAL A 293 10.12 2.48 -4.98
CA VAL A 293 9.08 2.21 -5.97
C VAL A 293 9.65 2.24 -7.38
N SER A 294 9.09 1.42 -8.26
CA SER A 294 9.35 1.47 -9.69
C SER A 294 8.10 1.06 -10.45
N TRP A 295 7.97 1.53 -11.69
CA TRP A 295 6.95 1.06 -12.60
C TRP A 295 7.61 0.59 -13.90
N ALA A 296 7.23 -0.58 -14.37
CA ALA A 296 7.69 -1.10 -15.65
C ALA A 296 6.66 -2.04 -16.27
N LYS A 297 6.35 -1.83 -17.55
CA LYS A 297 5.52 -2.74 -18.37
C LYS A 297 4.16 -3.07 -17.73
N GLY A 298 3.47 -2.06 -17.20
CA GLY A 298 2.15 -2.25 -16.59
C GLY A 298 2.17 -2.84 -15.19
N MET A 299 3.32 -2.81 -14.50
CA MET A 299 3.50 -3.35 -13.16
C MET A 299 4.11 -2.29 -12.25
N TYR A 300 3.35 -1.90 -11.22
CA TYR A 300 3.85 -1.07 -10.14
C TYR A 300 4.49 -1.97 -9.08
N THR A 301 5.77 -1.73 -8.78
CA THR A 301 6.56 -2.50 -7.83
C THR A 301 6.98 -1.63 -6.67
N SER A 302 6.73 -2.07 -5.43
CA SER A 302 7.20 -1.46 -4.20
C SER A 302 8.00 -2.47 -3.39
N VAL A 303 9.20 -2.09 -2.96
CA VAL A 303 9.91 -2.79 -1.88
C VAL A 303 9.75 -1.96 -0.64
N VAL A 304 9.22 -2.55 0.43
CA VAL A 304 8.92 -1.91 1.70
C VAL A 304 9.81 -2.48 2.78
N SER A 305 10.27 -1.64 3.72
CA SER A 305 10.97 -2.08 4.92
C SER A 305 10.46 -1.36 6.15
N ARG A 306 10.26 -2.08 7.24
CA ARG A 306 9.90 -1.55 8.55
C ARG A 306 10.44 -2.46 9.65
N LYS A 307 10.74 -1.93 10.83
CA LYS A 307 11.11 -2.75 11.99
C LYS A 307 10.02 -3.76 12.31
N LEU A 308 10.38 -4.93 12.85
CA LEU A 308 9.41 -5.88 13.38
C LEU A 308 8.69 -5.29 14.60
N VAL A 309 9.43 -4.56 15.44
CA VAL A 309 8.93 -3.90 16.65
C VAL A 309 9.41 -2.45 16.65
N THR A 310 8.47 -1.50 16.57
CA THR A 310 8.76 -0.05 16.60
C THR A 310 8.64 0.53 18.00
N GLY A 311 7.82 -0.10 18.85
CA GLY A 311 7.46 0.42 20.16
C GLY A 311 6.39 1.50 20.13
N SER A 312 5.89 1.89 18.95
CA SER A 312 4.72 2.75 18.86
C SER A 312 3.44 2.00 19.21
N LYS A 313 2.54 2.69 19.90
CA LYS A 313 1.20 2.17 20.22
C LYS A 313 0.24 2.24 19.04
N TYR A 314 0.61 2.97 17.97
CA TYR A 314 -0.18 3.15 16.76
C TYR A 314 0.17 2.15 15.66
N ASP A 315 1.12 1.26 15.98
CA ASP A 315 1.75 0.34 15.08
C ASP A 315 1.49 -1.12 15.45
N VAL A 316 1.36 -2.00 14.44
CA VAL A 316 1.38 -3.44 14.70
C VAL A 316 2.77 -3.89 15.17
N GLN A 317 2.83 -4.66 16.26
CA GLN A 317 4.09 -5.20 16.78
C GLN A 317 4.25 -6.67 16.37
N PHE A 318 5.18 -6.95 15.45
CA PHE A 318 5.55 -8.30 15.03
C PHE A 318 6.51 -8.97 16.03
N SER A 319 6.24 -8.81 17.32
CA SER A 319 7.08 -9.31 18.42
C SER A 319 6.94 -10.81 18.67
N ASN A 320 5.85 -11.43 18.20
CA ASN A 320 5.60 -12.85 18.33
C ASN A 320 5.48 -13.50 16.94
N LEU A 321 6.62 -14.01 16.45
CA LEU A 321 6.72 -14.67 15.13
C LEU A 321 5.87 -15.95 15.02
N GLY A 322 5.38 -16.50 16.15
CA GLY A 322 4.45 -17.63 16.16
C GLY A 322 2.98 -17.25 15.93
N MET A 323 2.65 -15.96 15.91
CA MET A 323 1.28 -15.49 15.66
C MET A 323 0.96 -15.37 14.17
N ARG A 324 -0.35 -15.37 13.91
CA ARG A 324 -0.94 -15.03 12.61
C ARG A 324 -1.49 -13.61 12.68
N TYR A 325 -0.98 -12.72 11.85
CA TYR A 325 -1.34 -11.30 11.84
C TYR A 325 -2.32 -11.05 10.70
N GLY A 326 -3.54 -10.62 11.00
CA GLY A 326 -4.49 -10.21 9.96
C GLY A 326 -4.02 -8.95 9.24
N PHE A 327 -4.28 -8.84 7.95
CA PHE A 327 -4.08 -7.58 7.22
C PHE A 327 -5.06 -7.41 6.05
N GLY A 328 -5.25 -6.16 5.64
CA GLY A 328 -5.95 -5.79 4.41
C GLY A 328 -4.98 -5.16 3.42
N PHE A 329 -5.29 -5.25 2.12
CA PHE A 329 -4.51 -4.63 1.05
C PHE A 329 -5.44 -3.95 0.05
N ALA A 330 -5.05 -2.80 -0.46
CA ALA A 330 -5.80 -2.07 -1.48
C ALA A 330 -4.84 -1.39 -2.46
N ALA A 331 -5.17 -1.36 -3.74
CA ALA A 331 -4.46 -0.60 -4.77
C ALA A 331 -5.36 0.46 -5.40
N PHE A 332 -4.77 1.57 -5.83
CA PHE A 332 -5.44 2.70 -6.48
C PHE A 332 -4.71 3.01 -7.78
N ASP A 333 -5.40 2.95 -8.91
CA ASP A 333 -4.94 3.44 -10.21
C ASP A 333 -5.61 4.78 -10.47
N ASN A 334 -4.81 5.86 -10.51
CA ASN A 334 -5.29 7.22 -10.77
C ASN A 334 -6.53 7.62 -9.94
N ALA A 335 -6.63 7.18 -8.68
CA ALA A 335 -7.87 7.27 -7.91
C ALA A 335 -7.69 7.87 -6.51
N GLN A 336 -8.52 8.85 -6.17
CA GLN A 336 -8.53 9.48 -4.86
C GLN A 336 -8.99 8.51 -3.76
N VAL A 337 -10.13 7.84 -3.96
CA VAL A 337 -10.78 6.99 -2.94
C VAL A 337 -11.20 5.61 -3.46
N ARG A 338 -11.45 5.45 -4.76
CA ARG A 338 -11.94 4.20 -5.39
C ARG A 338 -10.83 3.17 -5.61
N HIS A 339 -10.48 2.44 -4.56
CA HIS A 339 -9.47 1.38 -4.61
C HIS A 339 -10.04 0.03 -4.98
N ALA A 340 -9.21 -0.81 -5.61
CA ALA A 340 -9.45 -2.23 -5.74
C ALA A 340 -8.91 -2.97 -4.51
N THR A 341 -9.67 -3.94 -3.98
CA THR A 341 -9.36 -4.66 -2.74
C THR A 341 -9.75 -6.14 -2.86
N PRO A 342 -9.13 -7.07 -2.11
CA PRO A 342 -9.65 -8.43 -1.98
C PRO A 342 -10.91 -8.44 -1.11
N ASP A 343 -11.76 -9.44 -1.36
CA ASP A 343 -12.96 -9.69 -0.54
C ASP A 343 -12.62 -10.43 0.76
N ASP A 344 -11.60 -11.30 0.71
CA ASP A 344 -11.21 -12.15 1.84
C ASP A 344 -10.16 -11.49 2.74
N PRO A 345 -10.19 -11.76 4.06
CA PRO A 345 -9.12 -11.37 4.97
C PRO A 345 -7.80 -12.05 4.58
N LEU A 346 -6.72 -11.27 4.59
CA LEU A 346 -5.37 -11.75 4.37
C LEU A 346 -4.62 -11.90 5.70
N TYR A 347 -3.59 -12.73 5.71
CA TYR A 347 -2.82 -12.99 6.91
C TYR A 347 -1.33 -13.07 6.63
N LEU A 348 -0.52 -12.48 7.51
CA LEU A 348 0.92 -12.66 7.56
C LEU A 348 1.28 -13.69 8.63
N VAL A 349 2.14 -14.63 8.28
CA VAL A 349 2.81 -15.53 9.22
C VAL A 349 4.31 -15.52 8.97
N PHE A 350 5.10 -15.85 9.98
CA PHE A 350 6.54 -16.03 9.83
C PHE A 350 6.85 -17.52 9.68
N ALA A 351 7.74 -17.85 8.75
CA ALA A 351 8.19 -19.22 8.54
C ALA A 351 8.85 -19.77 9.81
N LYS A 352 8.57 -21.03 10.12
CA LYS A 352 9.14 -21.74 11.27
C LYS A 352 10.49 -22.35 10.95
#